data_AF-A0A9D0IA99-F1
#
_entry.id   AF-A0A9D0IA99-F1
#
_cell.length_a   1.000
_cell.length_b   1.000
_cell.length_c   1.000
_cell.angle_alpha   90.00
_cell.angle_beta   90.00
_cell.angle_gamma   90.00
#
_symmetry.space_group_name_H-M   'P 1'
#
loop_
_entity.id
_entity.type
_entity.pdbx_description
1 polymer ?
#
loop_
_entity_poly.entity_id
_entity_poly.type
_entity_poly.pdbx_seq_one_letter_code
_entity_poly.pdbx_strand_id
1 'polypeptide(L)'
;MIVGVRDRAAELLRQVGLQETDLLAAHLDEIEEEANVVLDQLTAVRAFAYQGERQAAQESLVELTIALRHLMHHAGELLPSLEAQLGIADEEEPTRGAESARKA
;
A
#
# COMPACT_ATOMS: atom_id res chain seq x y z
N MET A 1 6.94 -20.99 -13.48
CA MET A 1 7.52 -19.78 -12.87
C MET A 1 6.34 -18.91 -12.48
N ILE A 2 6.13 -18.70 -11.18
CA ILE A 2 5.27 -17.62 -10.72
C ILE A 2 6.10 -16.37 -10.96
N VAL A 3 5.66 -15.51 -11.88
CA VAL A 3 6.28 -14.20 -12.09
C VAL A 3 5.85 -13.36 -10.88
N GLY A 4 6.82 -12.86 -10.10
CA GLY A 4 6.53 -12.05 -8.90
C GLY A 4 5.80 -10.76 -9.27
N VAL A 5 5.11 -10.14 -8.32
CA VAL A 5 4.40 -8.88 -8.55
C VAL A 5 5.35 -7.81 -9.08
N ARG A 6 6.59 -7.76 -8.56
CA ARG A 6 7.64 -6.91 -9.08
C ARG A 6 7.96 -7.14 -10.55
N ASP A 7 8.26 -8.39 -10.96
CA ASP A 7 8.61 -8.68 -12.35
C ASP A 7 7.50 -8.26 -13.31
N ARG A 8 6.24 -8.44 -12.88
CA ARG A 8 5.07 -8.05 -13.66
C ARG A 8 4.87 -6.54 -13.66
N ALA A 9 5.10 -5.86 -12.55
CA ALA A 9 5.04 -4.41 -12.44
C ALA A 9 6.14 -3.76 -13.29
N ALA A 10 7.37 -4.25 -13.24
CA ALA A 10 8.49 -3.81 -14.08
C ALA A 10 8.19 -3.98 -15.57
N GLU A 11 7.54 -5.07 -15.96
CA GLU A 11 7.07 -5.27 -17.34
C GLU A 11 5.99 -4.25 -17.73
N LEU A 12 4.99 -4.03 -16.87
CA LEU A 12 3.91 -3.06 -17.12
C LEU A 12 4.45 -1.63 -17.25
N LEU A 13 5.32 -1.20 -16.32
CA LEU A 13 5.97 0.11 -16.36
C LEU A 13 6.69 0.32 -17.70
N ARG A 14 7.46 -0.67 -18.15
CA ARG A 14 8.12 -0.62 -19.48
C ARG A 14 7.12 -0.53 -20.63
N GLN A 15 6.00 -1.24 -20.57
CA GLN A 15 4.97 -1.20 -21.61
C GLN A 15 4.28 0.18 -21.71
N VAL A 16 4.13 0.89 -20.60
CA VAL A 16 3.54 2.24 -20.56
C VAL A 16 4.58 3.36 -20.67
N GLY A 17 5.86 3.03 -20.93
CA GLY A 17 6.94 4.00 -21.09
C GLY A 17 7.40 4.66 -19.78
N LEU A 18 7.06 4.08 -18.64
CA LEU A 18 7.49 4.55 -17.32
C LEU A 18 8.81 3.90 -16.92
N GLN A 19 9.59 4.61 -16.09
CA GLN A 19 10.86 4.12 -15.59
C GLN A 19 10.70 3.53 -14.19
N GLU A 20 11.11 2.27 -14.05
CA GLU A 20 11.32 1.69 -12.73
C GLU A 20 12.52 2.39 -12.06
N THR A 21 12.32 2.84 -10.83
CA THR A 21 13.40 3.32 -9.96
C THR A 21 13.67 2.29 -8.88
N ASP A 22 14.89 2.28 -8.30
CA ASP A 22 15.22 1.36 -7.20
C ASP A 22 14.25 1.51 -6.01
N LEU A 23 13.77 2.72 -5.76
CA LEU A 23 12.78 3.01 -4.72
C LEU A 23 11.40 2.45 -5.06
N LEU A 24 10.96 2.59 -6.32
CA LEU A 24 9.69 2.04 -6.79
C LEU A 24 9.71 0.50 -6.73
N ALA A 25 10.81 -0.11 -7.16
CA ALA A 25 10.98 -1.57 -7.08
C ALA A 25 10.95 -2.06 -5.62
N ALA A 26 11.65 -1.38 -4.71
CA ALA A 26 11.64 -1.72 -3.29
C ALA A 26 10.23 -1.66 -2.69
N HIS A 27 9.47 -0.59 -2.94
CA HIS A 27 8.11 -0.49 -2.43
C HIS A 27 7.14 -1.51 -3.06
N LEU A 28 7.34 -1.91 -4.31
CA LEU A 28 6.55 -2.98 -4.93
C LEU A 28 6.83 -4.34 -4.30
N ASP A 29 8.09 -4.64 -3.98
CA ASP A 29 8.49 -5.85 -3.26
C ASP A 29 7.85 -5.87 -1.86
N GLU A 30 7.96 -4.77 -1.10
CA GLU A 30 7.33 -4.66 0.23
C GLU A 30 5.80 -4.75 0.19
N ILE A 31 5.15 -4.20 -0.84
CA ILE A 31 3.70 -4.35 -1.05
C ILE A 31 3.32 -5.82 -1.26
N GLU A 32 4.11 -6.58 -2.04
CA GLU A 32 3.86 -8.01 -2.24
C GLU A 32 4.04 -8.80 -0.94
N GLU A 33 5.11 -8.52 -0.19
CA GLU A 33 5.35 -9.15 1.11
C GLU A 33 4.23 -8.86 2.11
N GLU A 34 3.86 -7.60 2.30
CA GLU A 34 2.83 -7.20 3.26
C GLU A 34 1.42 -7.68 2.83
N ALA A 35 1.14 -7.74 1.53
CA ALA A 35 -0.10 -8.34 1.03
C ALA A 35 -0.21 -9.83 1.37
N ASN A 36 0.90 -10.58 1.29
CA ASN A 36 0.94 -11.98 1.71
C ASN A 36 0.71 -12.10 3.23
N VAL A 37 1.34 -11.26 4.04
CA VAL A 37 1.11 -11.23 5.49
C VAL A 37 -0.36 -10.95 5.82
N VAL A 38 -1.00 -10.00 5.12
CA VAL A 38 -2.43 -9.71 5.29
C VAL A 38 -3.29 -10.94 4.98
N LEU A 39 -3.02 -11.66 3.88
CA LEU A 39 -3.76 -12.87 3.50
C LEU A 39 -3.58 -14.00 4.52
N ASP A 40 -2.37 -14.17 5.05
CA ASP A 40 -2.06 -15.16 6.09
C ASP A 40 -2.81 -14.83 7.39
N GLN A 41 -2.80 -13.57 7.83
CA GLN A 41 -3.52 -13.17 9.05
C GLN A 41 -5.03 -13.24 8.88
N LEU A 42 -5.59 -12.91 7.72
CA LEU A 42 -7.02 -13.14 7.45
C LEU A 42 -7.38 -14.63 7.52
N THR A 43 -6.50 -15.50 7.03
CA THR A 43 -6.67 -16.95 7.14
C THR A 43 -6.63 -17.41 8.60
N ALA A 44 -5.69 -16.91 9.39
CA ALA A 44 -5.57 -17.21 10.81
C ALA A 44 -6.79 -16.73 11.62
N VAL A 45 -7.21 -15.48 11.43
CA VAL A 45 -8.42 -14.91 12.07
C VAL A 45 -9.63 -15.77 11.77
N ARG A 46 -9.83 -16.19 10.51
CA ARG A 46 -10.94 -17.07 10.12
C ARG A 46 -10.86 -18.42 10.84
N ALA A 47 -9.67 -19.02 10.92
CA ALA A 47 -9.47 -20.32 11.58
C ALA A 47 -9.77 -20.23 13.09
N PHE A 48 -9.22 -19.24 13.78
CA PHE A 48 -9.44 -19.04 15.22
C PHE A 48 -10.89 -18.69 15.54
N ALA A 49 -11.54 -17.88 14.69
CA ALA A 49 -12.96 -17.58 14.83
C ALA A 49 -13.83 -18.84 14.72
N TYR A 50 -13.52 -19.74 13.78
CA TYR A 50 -14.22 -21.01 13.61
C TYR A 50 -14.03 -21.95 14.81
N GLN A 51 -12.82 -21.99 15.36
CA GLN A 51 -12.47 -22.85 16.49
C GLN A 51 -12.91 -22.29 17.85
N GLY A 52 -13.37 -21.03 17.90
CA GLY A 52 -13.74 -20.35 19.15
C GLY A 52 -12.54 -19.89 19.99
N GLU A 53 -11.35 -19.80 19.39
CA GLU A 53 -10.10 -19.42 20.06
C GLU A 53 -9.98 -17.90 20.16
N ARG A 54 -10.70 -17.31 21.13
CA ARG A 54 -10.81 -15.85 21.27
C ARG A 54 -9.46 -15.13 21.38
N GLN A 55 -8.53 -15.66 22.18
CA GLN A 55 -7.24 -15.00 22.41
C GLN A 55 -6.38 -15.02 21.14
N ALA A 56 -6.24 -16.18 20.49
CA ALA A 56 -5.49 -16.30 19.25
C ALA A 56 -6.10 -15.44 18.13
N ALA A 57 -7.44 -15.40 18.03
CA ALA A 57 -8.14 -14.50 17.11
C ALA A 57 -7.80 -13.02 17.38
N GLN A 58 -7.73 -12.61 18.64
CA GLN A 58 -7.38 -11.24 19.01
C GLN A 58 -5.92 -10.92 18.65
N GLU A 59 -4.98 -11.81 18.92
CA GLU A 59 -3.56 -11.65 18.56
C GLU A 59 -3.40 -11.53 17.04
N SER A 60 -4.04 -12.40 16.25
CA SER A 60 -4.03 -12.27 14.78
C SER A 60 -4.69 -11.00 14.26
N LEU A 61 -5.72 -10.46 14.93
CA LEU A 61 -6.30 -9.16 14.55
C LEU A 61 -5.33 -8.00 14.79
N VAL A 62 -4.50 -8.08 15.83
CA VAL A 62 -3.44 -7.08 16.07
C VAL A 62 -2.40 -7.14 14.95
N GLU A 63 -1.92 -8.33 14.62
CA GLU A 63 -0.95 -8.52 13.53
C GLU A 63 -1.52 -8.10 12.17
N LEU A 64 -2.77 -8.46 11.87
CA LEU A 64 -3.48 -7.98 10.68
C LEU A 64 -3.50 -6.45 10.61
N THR A 65 -3.75 -5.79 11.74
CA THR A 65 -3.77 -4.33 11.81
C THR A 65 -2.37 -3.72 11.57
N ILE A 66 -1.30 -4.39 12.01
CA ILE A 66 0.08 -3.97 11.74
C ILE A 66 0.40 -4.12 10.25
N ALA A 67 0.13 -5.29 9.65
CA ALA A 67 0.39 -5.55 8.23
C ALA A 67 -0.39 -4.58 7.32
N LEU A 68 -1.66 -4.29 7.65
CA LEU A 68 -2.45 -3.29 6.92
C LEU A 68 -1.83 -1.88 6.99
N ARG A 69 -1.23 -1.49 8.12
CA ARG A 69 -0.53 -0.20 8.23
C ARG A 69 0.73 -0.15 7.37
N HIS A 70 1.50 -1.24 7.33
CA HIS A 70 2.70 -1.31 6.48
C HIS A 70 2.32 -1.25 4.99
N LEU A 71 1.31 -2.02 4.58
CA LEU A 71 0.80 -1.98 3.22
C LEU A 71 0.33 -0.57 2.83
N MET A 72 -0.40 0.11 3.71
CA MET A 72 -0.82 1.51 3.50
C MET A 72 0.38 2.46 3.40
N HIS A 73 1.41 2.26 4.22
CA HIS A 73 2.62 3.08 4.17
C HIS A 73 3.33 2.93 2.82
N HIS A 74 3.62 1.71 2.38
CA HIS A 74 4.30 1.49 1.11
C HIS A 74 3.48 1.95 -0.09
N ALA A 75 2.15 1.77 -0.07
CA ALA A 75 1.28 2.36 -1.07
C ALA A 75 1.35 3.90 -1.06
N GLY A 76 1.36 4.52 0.11
CA GLY A 76 1.45 5.97 0.27
C GLY A 76 2.77 6.57 -0.21
N GLU A 77 3.90 5.86 -0.04
CA GLU A 77 5.20 6.29 -0.57
C GLU A 77 5.31 6.07 -2.09
N LEU A 78 4.71 5.00 -2.61
CA LEU A 78 4.76 4.64 -4.02
C LEU A 78 3.86 5.53 -4.90
N LEU A 79 2.66 5.85 -4.43
CA LEU A 79 1.62 6.54 -5.21
C LEU A 79 2.09 7.88 -5.80
N PRO A 80 2.70 8.82 -5.04
CA PRO A 80 3.11 10.11 -5.59
C PRO A 80 4.11 9.98 -6.75
N SER A 81 5.06 9.04 -6.66
CA SER A 81 6.02 8.79 -7.73
C SER A 81 5.32 8.26 -8.98
N LEU A 82 4.37 7.35 -8.82
CA LEU A 82 3.62 6.77 -9.92
C LEU A 82 2.69 7.82 -10.58
N GLU A 83 2.01 8.63 -9.77
CA GLU A 83 1.13 9.72 -10.24
C GLU A 83 1.91 10.78 -11.01
N ALA A 84 3.09 11.16 -10.54
CA ALA A 84 3.99 12.09 -11.23
C ALA A 84 4.44 11.52 -12.59
N GLN A 85 4.79 10.23 -12.62
CA GLN A 85 5.20 9.55 -13.85
C GLN A 85 4.05 9.39 -14.86
N LEU A 86 2.83 9.16 -14.37
CA LEU A 86 1.62 9.05 -15.19
C LEU A 86 1.05 10.42 -15.62
N GLY A 87 1.54 11.53 -15.04
CA GLY A 87 1.00 12.87 -15.30
C GLY A 87 -0.42 13.07 -14.74
N ILE A 88 -0.76 12.39 -13.65
CA ILE A 88 -2.07 12.46 -12.98
C ILE A 88 -1.98 12.95 -11.54
N ALA A 89 -0.81 13.43 -11.11
CA ALA A 89 -0.66 14.03 -9.78
C ALA A 89 -1.68 15.16 -9.63
N ASP A 90 -2.50 15.11 -8.56
CA ASP A 90 -3.42 16.18 -8.25
C ASP A 90 -2.62 17.49 -8.06
N GLU A 91 -2.87 18.47 -8.92
CA GLU A 91 -2.52 19.85 -8.57
C GLU A 91 -3.41 20.20 -7.38
N GLU A 92 -2.86 20.21 -6.16
CA GLU A 92 -3.60 20.68 -4.98
C GLU A 92 -4.24 22.04 -5.33
N GLU A 93 -5.58 22.09 -5.43
CA GLU A 93 -6.31 23.34 -5.46
C GLU A 93 -5.80 24.19 -4.28
N PRO A 94 -5.37 25.43 -4.49
CA PRO A 94 -4.88 26.27 -3.41
C PRO A 94 -6.01 26.39 -2.39
N THR A 95 -5.77 25.79 -1.22
CA THR A 95 -6.72 25.77 -0.11
C THR A 95 -7.32 27.16 0.08
N ARG A 96 -8.63 27.31 -0.16
CA ARG A 96 -9.41 28.48 0.26
C ARG A 96 -9.47 28.50 1.78
N GLY A 97 -8.36 28.88 2.40
CA GLY A 97 -8.20 29.00 3.86
C GLY A 97 -7.34 30.20 4.27
N ALA A 98 -6.66 30.88 3.33
CA ALA A 98 -5.80 32.02 3.61
C ALA A 98 -6.50 33.40 3.55
N GLU A 99 -7.79 33.47 3.16
CA GLU A 99 -8.50 34.75 3.00
C GLU A 99 -9.25 35.23 4.27
N SER A 100 -9.44 34.37 5.28
CA SER A 100 -10.15 34.76 6.50
C SER A 100 -9.26 35.43 7.57
N ALA A 101 -7.95 35.55 7.35
CA ALA A 101 -7.03 36.18 8.31
C ALA A 101 -6.68 37.66 8.00
N ARG A 102 -7.33 38.29 7.02
CA ARG A 102 -7.11 39.72 6.66
C ARG A 102 -8.29 40.66 6.93
N LYS A 103 -9.32 40.21 7.65
CA LYS A 103 -10.43 41.06 8.12
C LYS A 103 -10.74 40.85 9.61
N ALA A 104 -9.70 40.94 10.44
CA ALA A 104 -9.83 41.22 11.86
C ALA A 104 -9.23 42.61 12.14
#